data_AF-A0A7Y1YIK6-F1
#
_entry.id   AF-A0A7Y1YIK6-F1
#
_cell.length_a   1.000
_cell.length_b   1.000
_cell.length_c   1.000
_cell.angle_alpha   90.00
_cell.angle_beta   90.00
_cell.angle_gamma   90.00
#
_symmetry.space_group_name_H-M   'P 1'
#
loop_
_entity.id
_entity.type
_entity.pdbx_description
1 polymer ?
#
loop_
_entity_poly.entity_id
_entity_poly.type
_entity_poly.pdbx_seq_one_letter_code
_entity_poly.pdbx_strand_id
1 'polypeptide(L)' 'MERDKALDMAITQIEKQFGDGSIMKMGEDSIRHVEAIPTGAMSLDLALGVGGVPRGRIVEIFGP' A
#
# COMPACT_ATOMS: atom_id res chain seq x y z
N MET A 1 16.88 -17.90 17.25
CA MET A 1 17.44 -18.98 16.40
C MET A 1 16.38 -19.96 15.92
N GLU A 2 15.78 -20.82 16.77
CA GLU A 2 14.68 -21.72 16.34
C GLU A 2 13.45 -20.97 15.82
N ARG A 3 13.03 -19.93 16.56
CA ARG A 3 11.87 -19.09 16.20
C ARG A 3 12.06 -18.35 14.87
N ASP A 4 13.24 -17.81 14.63
CA ASP A 4 13.54 -17.04 13.41
C ASP A 4 13.59 -17.98 12.20
N LYS A 5 14.18 -19.16 12.36
CA LYS A 5 14.21 -20.20 11.31
C LYS A 5 12.81 -20.69 10.95
N ALA A 6 11.95 -20.92 11.95
CA ALA A 6 10.56 -21.30 11.72
C ALA A 6 9.75 -20.19 11.02
N LEU A 7 10.01 -18.93 11.37
CA LEU A 7 9.41 -17.77 10.72
C LEU A 7 9.81 -17.67 9.24
N ASP A 8 11.11 -17.77 8.94
CA ASP A 8 11.63 -17.70 7.57
C ASP A 8 11.06 -18.83 6.71
N MET A 9 10.98 -20.05 7.24
CA MET A 9 10.34 -21.18 6.56
C MET A 9 8.87 -20.92 6.24
N ALA A 10 8.11 -20.34 7.17
CA ALA A 10 6.71 -20.00 6.95
C ALA A 10 6.54 -18.92 5.87
N ILE A 11 7.41 -17.90 5.87
CA ILE A 11 7.42 -16.84 4.84
C ILE A 11 7.68 -17.46 3.46
N THR A 12 8.73 -18.27 3.32
CA THR A 12 9.05 -18.96 2.05
C THR A 12 7.91 -19.87 1.58
N GLN A 13 7.23 -20.54 2.51
CA GLN A 13 6.10 -21.41 2.18
C GLN A 13 4.90 -20.63 1.65
N ILE A 14 4.66 -19.40 2.12
CA ILE A 14 3.59 -18.53 1.65
C ILE A 14 3.94 -18.00 0.25
N GLU A 15 5.15 -17.49 0.05
CA GLU A 15 5.60 -16.99 -1.27
C GLU A 15 5.53 -18.08 -2.36
N LYS A 16 5.97 -19.30 -2.06
CA LYS A 16 5.90 -20.42 -3.02
C LYS A 16 4.47 -20.78 -3.44
N GLN A 17 3.50 -20.60 -2.54
CA GLN A 17 2.10 -20.96 -2.82
C GLN A 17 1.33 -19.85 -3.51
N PHE A 18 1.60 -18.59 -3.16
CA PHE A 18 0.77 -17.45 -3.56
C PHE A 18 1.50 -16.45 -4.48
N GLY A 19 2.78 -16.72 -4.78
CA GLY A 19 3.63 -15.88 -5.61
C GLY A 19 4.47 -14.89 -4.79
N ASP A 20 5.47 -14.33 -5.44
CA ASP A 20 6.37 -13.33 -4.85
C ASP A 20 5.59 -12.09 -4.38
N GLY A 21 5.94 -11.57 -3.21
CA GLY A 21 5.29 -10.39 -2.63
C GLY A 21 3.90 -10.64 -2.02
N SER A 22 3.48 -11.91 -1.91
CA SER A 22 2.25 -12.31 -1.20
C SER A 22 2.32 -12.11 0.32
N ILE A 23 3.52 -12.05 0.90
CA ILE A 23 3.79 -11.67 2.28
C ILE A 23 5.05 -10.82 2.33
N MET A 24 5.03 -9.74 3.10
CA MET A 24 6.16 -8.81 3.26
C MET A 24 6.13 -8.20 4.65
N LYS A 25 7.28 -7.80 5.20
CA LYS A 25 7.27 -7.04 6.44
C LYS A 25 6.75 -5.63 6.19
N MET A 26 5.86 -5.18 7.06
CA MET A 26 5.34 -3.82 7.02
C MET A 26 6.49 -2.83 7.28
N GLY A 27 6.84 -2.02 6.27
CA GLY A 27 7.90 -1.01 6.35
C GLY A 27 9.26 -1.42 5.78
N GLU A 28 9.45 -2.66 5.30
CA GLU A 28 10.68 -3.05 4.57
C GLU A 28 10.73 -2.50 3.14
N ASP A 29 9.60 -1.99 2.64
CA ASP A 29 9.54 -1.08 1.51
C ASP A 29 8.95 0.24 1.98
N SER A 30 9.70 1.33 1.76
CA SER A 30 9.26 2.70 1.95
C SER A 30 7.85 2.87 1.38
N ILE A 31 6.92 3.34 2.23
CA ILE A 31 5.61 3.91 1.90
C ILE A 31 5.39 3.90 0.39
N ARG A 32 4.70 2.86 -0.15
CA ARG A 32 4.39 2.81 -1.59
C ARG A 32 3.85 4.18 -1.96
N HIS A 33 4.59 4.91 -2.80
CA HIS A 33 4.19 6.25 -3.18
C HIS A 33 2.79 6.12 -3.79
N VAL A 34 1.78 6.61 -3.06
CA VAL A 34 0.40 6.43 -3.48
C VAL A 34 0.22 7.32 -4.67
N GLU A 35 0.19 6.72 -5.85
CA GLU A 35 -0.05 7.46 -7.07
C GLU A 35 -1.44 8.13 -6.97
N ALA A 36 -1.50 9.42 -7.28
CA ALA A 36 -2.71 10.21 -7.16
C ALA A 36 -3.14 10.75 -8.54
N ILE A 37 -4.46 10.91 -8.72
CA ILE A 37 -5.06 11.57 -9.87
C ILE A 37 -5.47 12.97 -9.43
N PRO A 38 -5.02 14.06 -10.08
CA PRO A 38 -5.40 15.42 -9.71
C PRO A 38 -6.92 15.60 -9.76
N THR A 39 -7.49 16.29 -8.77
CA THR A 39 -8.93 16.58 -8.71
C THR A 39 -9.34 17.69 -9.69
N GLY A 40 -8.38 18.43 -10.23
CA GLY A 40 -8.62 19.63 -11.05
C GLY A 40 -8.82 20.90 -10.22
N ALA A 41 -8.87 20.80 -8.89
CA ALA A 41 -8.88 21.91 -7.96
C ALA A 41 -7.60 21.90 -7.12
N MET A 42 -6.67 22.81 -7.40
CA MET A 42 -5.36 22.86 -6.75
C MET A 42 -5.45 22.94 -5.21
N SER A 43 -6.41 23.69 -4.68
CA SER A 43 -6.64 23.79 -3.24
C SER A 43 -7.05 22.45 -2.62
N LEU A 44 -7.81 21.63 -3.34
CA LEU A 44 -8.24 20.31 -2.88
C LEU A 44 -7.08 19.30 -2.98
N ASP A 45 -6.32 19.33 -4.06
CA ASP A 45 -5.13 18.47 -4.23
C ASP A 45 -4.10 18.67 -3.11
N LEU A 46 -3.88 19.94 -2.74
CA LEU A 46 -3.02 20.30 -1.60
C LEU A 46 -3.61 19.85 -0.27
N ALA A 47 -4.91 20.04 -0.05
CA ALA A 47 -5.59 19.62 1.18
C ALA A 47 -5.57 18.09 1.38
N LEU A 48 -5.62 17.32 0.29
CA LEU A 48 -5.51 15.85 0.32
C LEU A 48 -4.09 15.37 0.65
N GLY A 49 -3.07 16.22 0.53
CA GLY A 49 -1.68 15.95 0.93
C GLY A 49 -0.91 14.96 0.04
N VAL A 50 -1.61 14.14 -0.76
CA VAL A 50 -1.04 13.22 -1.74
C VAL A 50 -1.13 13.73 -3.18
N GLY A 51 -1.62 14.97 -3.37
CA GLY A 51 -1.70 15.62 -4.69
C GLY A 51 -2.93 15.26 -5.53
N GLY A 52 -3.95 14.65 -4.93
CA GLY A 52 -5.19 14.28 -5.61
C GLY A 52 -5.88 13.07 -4.98
N VAL A 53 -6.78 12.43 -5.73
CA VAL A 53 -7.44 11.20 -5.28
C VAL A 53 -6.55 9.96 -5.49
N PRO A 54 -6.45 9.05 -4.51
CA PRO A 54 -5.53 7.92 -4.57
C PRO A 54 -5.95 6.85 -5.59
N ARG A 55 -5.02 6.44 -6.47
CA ARG A 55 -5.25 5.34 -7.42
C ARG A 55 -5.42 4.00 -6.72
N GLY A 56 -6.31 3.16 -7.26
CA GLY A 56 -6.56 1.81 -6.73
C GLY A 56 -7.26 1.81 -5.37
N ARG A 57 -7.93 2.91 -5.00
CA ARG A 57 -8.69 3.05 -3.77
C ARG A 57 -10.09 3.56 -4.08
N ILE A 58 -11.01 3.27 -3.16
CA ILE A 58 -12.39 3.76 -3.22
C ILE A 58 -12.40 5.16 -2.59
N VAL A 59 -13.01 6.11 -3.28
CA VAL A 59 -13.20 7.49 -2.82
C VAL A 59 -14.69 7.78 -2.86
N GLU A 60 -15.23 8.28 -1.75
CA GLU A 60 -16.61 8.71 -1.63
C GLU A 60 -16.67 10.23 -1.63
N ILE A 61 -17.62 10.79 -2.41
CA ILE A 61 -17.90 12.22 -2.47
C ILE A 61 -19.39 12.38 -2.14
N PHE A 62 -19.70 13.17 -1.11
CA PHE A 62 -21.06 13.42 -0.67
C PHE A 62 -21.31 14.92 -0.47
N GLY A 63 -22.57 15.32 -0.61
CA GLY A 63 -23.05 16.70 -0.51
C GLY A 63 -24.55 16.76 -0.80
N PRO A 64 -25.20 17.93 -0.64
CA PRO A 64 -26.58 18.14 -1.04
C PRO A 64 -26.82 17.92 -2.53
#